data_AF-A0A7L2RTA0-F1
#
_entry.id   AF-A0A7L2RTA0-F1
#
_cell.length_a   1.000
_cell.length_b   1.000
_cell.length_c   1.000
_cell.angle_alpha   90.00
_cell.angle_beta   90.00
_cell.angle_gamma   90.00
#
_symmetry.space_group_name_H-M   'P 1'
#
loop_
_entity.id
_entity.type
_entity.pdbx_description
1 polymer ?
#
loop_
_entity_poly.entity_id
_entity_poly.type
_entity_poly.pdbx_seq_one_letter_code
_entity_poly.pdbx_strand_id
1 'polypeptide(L)' 'LSSGQRVPLGPLGVSPRLRVALDYERGQVAFFDAPRRRLIFAFPSASFGGSRLRPWFLVWGQGARVTLCP' A
#
# COMPACT_ATOMS: atom_id res chain seq x y z
N LEU A 1 11.18 -1.92 9.60
CA LEU A 1 11.28 -3.17 8.80
C LEU A 1 12.63 -3.15 8.11
N SER A 2 13.47 -4.15 8.33
CA SER A 2 14.68 -4.32 7.52
C SER A 2 14.30 -4.87 6.13
N SER A 3 15.17 -4.65 5.15
CA SER A 3 14.97 -5.18 3.80
C SER A 3 14.72 -6.69 3.83
N GLY A 4 13.63 -7.15 3.20
CA GLY A 4 13.29 -8.58 3.10
C GLY A 4 12.34 -9.13 4.16
N GLN A 5 12.04 -8.39 5.24
CA GLN A 5 11.02 -8.84 6.21
C GLN A 5 9.61 -8.81 5.58
N ARG A 6 8.89 -9.93 5.66
CA ARG A 6 7.48 -10.03 5.27
C ARG A 6 6.60 -9.97 6.52
N VAL A 7 5.63 -9.05 6.53
CA VAL A 7 4.61 -8.98 7.58
C VAL A 7 3.34 -9.66 7.04
N PRO A 8 2.88 -10.77 7.64
CA PRO A 8 1.62 -11.37 7.24
C PRO A 8 0.47 -10.40 7.55
N LEU A 9 -0.34 -10.09 6.55
CA LEU A 9 -1.56 -9.31 6.73
C LEU A 9 -2.74 -10.26 6.97
N GLY A 10 -3.71 -9.83 7.77
CA GLY A 10 -4.94 -10.57 7.96
C GLY A 10 -5.76 -10.68 6.65
N PRO A 11 -6.77 -11.56 6.61
CA PRO A 11 -7.61 -11.74 5.42
C PRO A 11 -8.26 -10.43 4.97
N LEU A 12 -8.13 -10.09 3.69
CA LEU A 12 -8.68 -8.86 3.09
C LEU A 12 -10.03 -9.07 2.35
N GLY A 13 -10.49 -10.32 2.27
CA GLY A 13 -11.73 -10.71 1.60
C GLY A 13 -11.56 -11.00 0.10
N VAL A 14 -12.67 -11.38 -0.54
CA VAL A 14 -12.75 -11.68 -1.98
C VAL A 14 -12.87 -10.35 -2.72
N SER A 15 -11.87 -9.99 -3.54
CA SER A 15 -11.76 -8.70 -4.27
C SER A 15 -11.47 -7.46 -3.39
N PRO A 16 -10.29 -7.38 -2.75
CA PRO A 16 -9.94 -6.24 -1.92
C PRO A 16 -9.79 -4.96 -2.75
N ARG A 17 -10.50 -3.90 -2.34
CA ARG A 17 -10.25 -2.53 -2.81
C ARG A 17 -9.39 -1.82 -1.78
N LEU A 18 -8.14 -1.57 -2.16
CA LEU A 18 -7.17 -0.91 -1.30
C LEU A 18 -7.07 0.58 -1.64
N ARG A 19 -6.99 1.42 -0.62
CA ARG A 19 -6.52 2.81 -0.75
C ARG A 19 -5.09 2.87 -0.24
N VAL A 20 -4.20 3.44 -1.04
CA VAL A 20 -2.83 3.78 -0.64
C VAL A 20 -2.79 5.29 -0.41
N ALA A 21 -2.34 5.71 0.77
CA ALA A 21 -2.17 7.11 1.10
C ALA A 21 -0.69 7.41 1.33
N LEU A 22 -0.24 8.52 0.76
CA LEU A 22 1.09 9.08 0.97
C LEU A 22 0.95 10.39 1.74
N ASP A 23 1.61 10.48 2.88
CA ASP A 23 1.89 11.73 3.57
C ASP A 23 3.38 12.01 3.39
N TYR A 24 3.70 12.92 2.45
CA TYR A 24 5.07 13.21 2.07
C TYR A 24 5.85 13.88 3.21
N GLU A 25 5.24 14.88 3.83
CA GLU A 25 5.84 15.68 4.90
C GLU A 25 6.10 14.84 6.16
N ARG A 26 5.19 13.92 6.50
CA ARG A 26 5.37 13.01 7.63
C ARG A 26 6.17 11.75 7.30
N GLY A 27 6.62 11.60 6.05
CA GLY A 27 7.42 10.46 5.65
C GLY A 27 6.66 9.13 5.70
N GLN A 28 5.34 9.13 5.51
CA GLN A 28 4.49 7.96 5.81
C GLN A 28 3.73 7.47 4.58
N VAL A 29 3.64 6.14 4.47
CA VAL A 29 2.75 5.46 3.52
C VAL A 29 1.85 4.49 4.29
N ALA A 30 0.55 4.55 4.05
CA ALA A 30 -0.45 3.71 4.72
C ALA A 30 -1.42 3.07 3.72
N PHE A 31 -1.84 1.85 4.05
CA PHE A 31 -2.78 1.03 3.29
C PHE A 31 -4.06 0.88 4.08
N PHE A 32 -5.18 1.10 3.40
CA PHE A 32 -6.51 1.00 3.98
C PHE A 32 -7.39 0.07 3.17
N ASP A 33 -8.27 -0.63 3.86
CA ASP A 33 -9.48 -1.20 3.27
C ASP A 33 -10.38 -0.03 2.90
N ALA A 34 -10.54 0.25 1.60
CA ALA A 34 -11.25 1.44 1.15
C ALA A 34 -12.74 1.41 1.51
N PRO A 35 -13.50 0.32 1.28
CA PRO A 35 -14.89 0.20 1.72
C PRO A 35 -15.06 0.36 3.23
N ARG A 36 -14.23 -0.31 4.04
CA ARG A 36 -14.38 -0.32 5.50
C ARG A 36 -13.68 0.84 6.19
N ARG A 37 -12.92 1.64 5.43
CA ARG A 37 -12.08 2.76 5.93
C ARG A 37 -11.15 2.34 7.08
N ARG A 38 -10.73 1.07 7.08
CA ARG A 38 -9.91 0.49 8.16
C ARG A 38 -8.44 0.49 7.75
N LEU A 39 -7.56 0.92 8.65
CA LEU A 39 -6.11 0.76 8.47
C LEU A 39 -5.77 -0.74 8.38
N ILE A 40 -5.05 -1.11 7.32
CA ILE A 40 -4.48 -2.45 7.16
C ILE A 40 -3.05 -2.45 7.67
N PHE A 41 -2.26 -1.48 7.20
CA PHE A 41 -0.85 -1.38 7.56
C PHE A 41 -0.34 0.04 7.30
N ALA A 42 0.56 0.52 8.16
CA ALA A 42 1.31 1.75 7.94
C ALA A 42 2.81 1.46 8.04
N PHE A 43 3.58 1.94 7.08
CA PHE A 43 5.02 1.93 7.20
C PHE A 43 5.45 2.89 8.32
N PRO A 44 6.51 2.55 9.09
CA PRO A 44 7.17 3.52 9.96
C PRO A 44 7.56 4.75 9.15
N SER A 45 7.52 5.93 9.78
CA SER A 45 7.96 7.16 9.12
C SER A 45 9.41 7.05 8.66
N ALA A 46 9.67 7.52 7.45
CA ALA A 46 10.99 7.56 6.85
C ALA A 46 11.19 8.87 6.09
N SER A 47 12.42 9.39 6.07
CA SER A 47 12.73 10.53 5.22
C SER A 47 12.70 10.11 3.74
N PHE A 48 11.97 10.86 2.92
CA PHE A 48 11.97 10.69 1.46
C PHE A 48 13.05 11.52 0.76
N GLY A 49 13.74 12.41 1.49
CA GLY A 49 14.90 13.15 1.00
C GLY A 49 14.65 13.98 -0.26
N GLY A 50 13.46 14.55 -0.43
CA GLY A 50 13.11 15.31 -1.64
C GLY A 50 12.89 14.46 -2.89
N SER A 51 12.94 13.13 -2.77
CA SER A 51 12.74 12.21 -3.88
C SER A 51 11.30 12.23 -4.38
N ARG A 52 11.13 12.15 -5.70
CA ARG A 52 9.82 11.97 -6.31
C ARG A 52 9.36 10.52 -6.18
N LEU A 53 8.30 10.30 -5.41
CA LEU A 53 7.67 8.98 -5.29
C LEU A 53 6.69 8.74 -6.44
N ARG A 54 6.58 7.49 -6.87
CA ARG A 54 5.62 7.04 -7.89
C ARG A 54 4.89 5.81 -7.37
N PRO A 55 3.59 5.65 -7.67
CA PRO A 55 2.89 4.39 -7.41
C PRO A 55 3.61 3.25 -8.12
N TRP A 56 3.75 2.11 -7.43
CA TRP A 56 4.35 0.90 -7.97
C TRP A 56 3.34 -0.24 -7.91
N PHE A 57 3.21 -0.97 -9.03
CA PHE A 57 2.29 -2.08 -9.18
C PHE A 57 3.04 -3.30 -9.71
N LEU A 58 2.90 -4.43 -9.02
CA LEU A 58 3.37 -5.72 -9.49
C LEU A 58 2.16 -6.62 -9.77
N VAL A 59 1.95 -6.95 -11.04
CA VAL A 59 0.87 -7.82 -11.50
C VAL A 59 1.51 -9.10 -12.05
N TRP A 60 1.11 -10.25 -11.53
CA TRP A 60 1.73 -11.53 -11.87
C TRP A 60 0.71 -12.66 -11.86
N GLY A 61 0.92 -13.67 -12.72
CA GLY A 61 0.00 -14.79 -12.92
C GLY A 61 -0.97 -14.58 -14.09
N GLN A 62 -1.52 -15.69 -14.62
CA GLN A 62 -2.46 -15.65 -15.74
C GLN A 62 -3.77 -14.97 -15.31
N GLY A 63 -4.22 -13.97 -16.07
CA GLY A 63 -5.47 -13.25 -15.80
C GLY A 63 -5.41 -12.24 -14.65
N ALA A 64 -4.25 -12.03 -14.03
CA ALA A 64 -4.10 -11.04 -12.97
C ALA A 64 -4.27 -9.62 -13.54
N ARG A 65 -5.03 -8.78 -12.83
CA ARG A 65 -5.27 -7.39 -13.20
C ARG A 65 -5.33 -6.50 -11.97
N VAL A 66 -4.76 -5.31 -12.09
CA VAL A 66 -5.00 -4.20 -11.18
C VAL A 66 -5.79 -3.12 -11.93
N THR A 67 -6.78 -2.52 -11.26
CA THR A 67 -7.55 -1.41 -11.80
C THR A 67 -7.51 -0.27 -10.80
N LEU A 68 -7.19 0.93 -11.26
CA LEU A 68 -7.24 2.13 -10.45
C LEU A 68 -8.67 2.64 -10.40
N CYS A 69 -9.15 2.92 -9.20
CA CYS A 69 -10.37 3.68 -9.04
C CYS A 69 -10.05 5.17 -9.26
N PRO A 70 -10.93 5.92 -9.94
CA PRO A 70 -10.86 7.38 -9.97
C PRO A 70 -10.89 7.99 -8.55
#